data_AF-A0A519T553-F1
#
_entry.id   AF-A0A519T553-F1
#
_cell.length_a   1.000
_cell.length_b   1.000
_cell.length_c   1.000
_cell.angle_alpha   90.00
_cell.angle_beta   90.00
_cell.angle_gamma   90.00
#
_symmetry.space_group_name_H-M   'P 1'
#
loop_
_entity.id
_entity.type
_entity.pdbx_description
1 polymer ?
#
loop_
_entity_poly.entity_id
_entity_poly.type
_entity_poly.pdbx_seq_one_letter_code
_entity_poly.pdbx_strand_id
1 'polypeptide(L)' 'AKRANLTGIQEWLSFYLKAPQTEAHLRPEHDIFKQLVTLHNTLRGLMGEDAVTAATEEEYQDGPATA' A
#
# COMPACT_ATOMS: atom_id res chain seq x y z
N ALA A 1 2.29 11.96 -0.86
CA ALA A 1 3.66 12.00 -1.39
C ALA A 1 4.37 13.32 -1.07
N LYS A 2 4.08 14.43 -1.79
CA LYS A 2 4.84 15.70 -1.65
C LYS A 2 4.97 16.24 -0.22
N ARG A 3 3.91 16.22 0.60
CA ARG A 3 3.96 16.67 2.00
C ARG A 3 4.86 15.80 2.90
N ALA A 4 4.99 14.52 2.55
CA ALA A 4 5.86 13.57 3.24
C ALA A 4 7.25 13.48 2.57
N ASN A 5 7.58 14.43 1.68
CA ASN A 5 8.83 14.47 0.91
C ASN A 5 9.14 13.21 0.07
N LEU A 6 8.11 12.42 -0.28
CA LEU A 6 8.25 11.25 -1.15
C LEU A 6 8.26 11.67 -2.63
N THR A 7 9.14 11.04 -3.41
CA THR A 7 9.33 11.31 -4.85
C THR A 7 9.29 10.01 -5.65
N GLY A 8 9.25 10.10 -6.99
CA GLY A 8 9.15 8.94 -7.88
C GLY A 8 7.73 8.36 -7.98
N ILE A 9 7.64 7.13 -8.48
CA ILE A 9 6.36 6.43 -8.67
C ILE A 9 5.79 6.05 -7.30
N GLN A 10 4.56 6.47 -7.03
CA GLN A 10 3.89 6.26 -5.75
C GLN A 10 2.99 5.03 -5.82
N GLU A 11 3.59 3.85 -5.83
CA GLU A 11 2.87 2.58 -6.03
C GLU A 11 1.79 2.33 -4.97
N TRP A 12 1.96 2.84 -3.75
CA TRP A 12 0.98 2.76 -2.67
C TRP A 12 -0.32 3.53 -2.94
N LEU A 13 -0.36 4.42 -3.94
CA LEU A 13 -1.58 5.09 -4.39
C LEU A 13 -2.37 4.26 -5.43
N SER A 14 -1.85 3.11 -5.84
CA SER A 14 -2.49 2.22 -6.82
C SER A 14 -3.89 1.80 -6.42
N PHE A 15 -4.19 1.68 -5.12
CA PHE A 15 -5.50 1.39 -4.57
C PHE A 15 -6.62 2.29 -5.13
N TYR A 16 -6.31 3.56 -5.44
CA TYR A 16 -7.29 4.51 -5.95
C TYR A 16 -7.34 4.59 -7.48
N LEU A 17 -6.48 3.86 -8.20
CA LEU A 17 -6.28 4.01 -9.64
C LEU A 17 -6.70 2.75 -10.40
N LYS A 18 -7.56 2.92 -11.41
CA LYS A 18 -7.93 1.83 -12.32
C LYS A 18 -6.75 1.34 -13.17
N ALA A 19 -5.84 2.25 -13.53
CA ALA A 19 -4.63 1.97 -14.27
C ALA A 19 -3.44 2.54 -13.48
N PRO A 20 -2.89 1.79 -12.51
CA PRO A 20 -1.78 2.25 -11.70
C PRO A 20 -0.52 2.43 -12.53
N GLN A 21 0.29 3.43 -12.18
CA GLN A 21 1.63 3.60 -12.73
C GLN A 21 2.60 2.67 -12.01
N THR A 22 3.42 1.96 -12.78
CA THR A 22 4.53 1.12 -12.30
C THR A 22 5.80 1.42 -13.06
N GLU A 23 6.92 0.89 -12.57
CA GLU A 23 8.15 0.88 -13.34
C GLU A 23 7.99 0.13 -14.68
N ALA A 24 8.73 0.55 -15.71
CA ALA A 24 8.51 0.14 -17.10
C ALA A 24 8.61 -1.38 -17.36
N HIS A 25 9.27 -2.13 -16.47
CA HIS A 25 9.48 -3.57 -16.58
C HIS A 25 8.59 -4.39 -15.63
N LEU A 26 7.71 -3.73 -14.87
CA LEU A 26 6.78 -4.35 -13.93
C LEU A 26 5.35 -4.23 -14.44
N ARG A 27 4.55 -5.29 -14.21
CA ARG A 27 3.12 -5.21 -14.43
C ARG A 27 2.44 -4.48 -13.26
N PRO A 28 1.40 -3.67 -13.54
CA PRO A 28 0.58 -3.09 -12.49
C PRO A 28 -0.09 -4.18 -11.66
N GLU A 29 0.01 -4.06 -10.34
CA GLU A 29 -0.80 -4.83 -9.40
C GLU A 29 -2.24 -4.34 -9.48
N HIS A 30 -3.18 -5.29 -9.53
CA HIS A 30 -4.63 -5.02 -9.63
C HIS A 30 -5.44 -5.76 -8.55
N ASP A 31 -4.78 -6.54 -7.70
CA ASP A 31 -5.38 -7.11 -6.51
C ASP A 31 -5.59 -6.01 -5.46
N ILE A 32 -6.86 -5.65 -5.24
CA ILE A 32 -7.25 -4.54 -4.36
C ILE A 32 -6.79 -4.73 -2.91
N PHE A 33 -6.66 -5.98 -2.45
CA PHE A 33 -6.25 -6.30 -1.09
C PHE A 33 -4.75 -6.08 -0.89
N LYS A 34 -3.94 -6.50 -1.86
CA LYS A 34 -2.49 -6.20 -1.86
C LYS A 34 -2.24 -4.70 -1.94
N GLN A 35 -2.96 -3.99 -2.80
CA GLN A 35 -2.87 -2.53 -2.90
C GLN A 35 -3.24 -1.85 -1.58
N LEU A 36 -4.26 -2.34 -0.88
CA LEU A 36 -4.67 -1.84 0.44
C LEU A 36 -3.58 -2.07 1.50
N VAL A 37 -2.96 -3.24 1.53
CA VAL A 37 -1.83 -3.53 2.44
C VAL A 37 -0.64 -2.62 2.15
N THR A 38 -0.29 -2.41 0.88
CA THR A 38 0.78 -1.47 0.50
C THR A 38 0.46 -0.05 0.96
N LEU A 39 -0.80 0.40 0.81
CA LEU A 39 -1.27 1.69 1.31
C LEU A 39 -1.11 1.79 2.84
N HIS A 40 -1.64 0.85 3.61
CA HIS A 40 -1.57 0.87 5.07
C HIS A 40 -0.14 0.77 5.58
N ASN A 41 0.70 -0.10 5.02
CA ASN A 41 2.11 -0.22 5.42
C ASN A 41 2.92 1.04 5.11
N THR A 42 2.62 1.71 4.00
CA THR A 42 3.26 3.00 3.70
C THR A 42 2.85 4.06 4.73
N LEU A 43 1.57 4.10 5.13
CA LEU A 43 1.09 5.04 6.16
C LEU A 43 1.69 4.72 7.54
N ARG A 44 1.77 3.45 7.94
CA ARG A 44 2.45 2.99 9.16
C ARG A 44 3.91 3.45 9.19
N GLY A 45 4.65 3.23 8.10
CA GLY A 45 6.03 3.70 7.98
C GLY A 45 6.15 5.22 8.11
N LEU A 46 5.20 5.99 7.56
CA LEU A 46 5.15 7.45 7.74
C LEU A 46 4.82 7.88 9.18
N MET A 47 4.15 7.03 9.95
CA MET A 47 3.85 7.24 11.38
C MET A 47 4.94 6.70 12.31
N GLY A 48 5.98 6.06 11.77
CA GLY A 48 7.05 5.44 12.55
C GLY A 48 6.70 4.06 13.12
N GLU A 49 5.66 3.41 12.58
CA GLU A 49 5.25 2.06 12.94
C GLU A 49 5.81 1.02 11.96
N ASP A 50 5.97 -0.22 12.45
CA ASP A 50 6.41 -1.35 11.64
C ASP A 50 5.34 -1.79 10.63
N ALA A 51 5.80 -2.30 9.49
CA ALA A 51 4.94 -2.89 8.47
C ALA A 51 4.35 -4.21 8.96
N VAL A 52 3.09 -4.45 8.60
CA VAL A 52 2.39 -5.69 8.94
C VAL A 52 2.13 -6.51 7.68
N THR A 53 2.19 -7.82 7.82
CA THR A 53 1.79 -8.73 6.74
C THR A 53 0.35 -9.13 7.00
N ALA A 54 -0.58 -8.82 6.10
CA ALA A 54 -1.92 -9.39 6.16
C ALA A 54 -1.86 -10.82 5.61
N ALA A 55 -2.10 -11.79 6.48
CA ALA A 55 -2.11 -13.22 6.19
C ALA A 55 -3.52 -13.76 5.91
N THR A 56 -4.59 -13.07 6.34
CA THR A 56 -5.98 -13.52 6.13
C THR A 56 -6.90 -12.43 5.55
N GLU A 57 -7.98 -12.84 4.88
CA GLU A 57 -9.04 -11.96 4.32
C GLU A 57 -9.60 -10.97 5.37
N GLU A 58 -9.80 -11.44 6.60
CA GLU A 58 -10.33 -10.64 7.70
C GLU A 58 -9.37 -9.50 8.08
N GLU A 59 -8.06 -9.76 8.07
CA GLU A 59 -7.03 -8.73 8.34
C GLU A 59 -6.98 -7.66 7.24
N TYR A 60 -7.45 -7.95 6.03
CA TYR A 60 -7.59 -6.93 4.99
C TYR A 60 -8.82 -6.04 5.21
N GLN A 61 -9.94 -6.61 5.68
CA GLN A 61 -11.19 -5.88 5.86
C GLN A 61 -11.17 -4.99 7.10
N ASP A 62 -10.67 -5.52 8.23
CA ASP A 62 -10.68 -4.82 9.51
C ASP A 62 -9.33 -4.14 9.83
N GLY A 63 -8.34 -4.33 8.94
CA GLY A 63 -6.95 -3.98 9.18
C GLY A 63 -6.25 -5.02 10.05
N PRO A 64 -4.90 -5.06 10.05
CA PRO A 64 -4.19 -5.97 10.93
C PRO A 64 -4.57 -5.67 12.37
N ALA A 65 -5.04 -6.69 13.09
CA ALA A 65 -5.34 -6.57 14.51
C ALA A 65 -4.08 -6.04 15.22
N THR A 66 -4.14 -4.80 15.68
CA THR A 66 -3.08 -4.22 16.51
C THR A 66 -2.96 -5.07 17.77
N ALA A 67 -1.79 -5.66 17.99
CA ALA A 67 -1.39 -6.15 19.30
C ALA A 67 -1.21 -4.98 20.27
#